data_AF-A0A966Q0V0-F1
#
_entry.id   AF-A0A966Q0V0-F1
#
_cell.length_a   1.000
_cell.length_b   1.000
_cell.length_c   1.000
_cell.angle_alpha   90.00
_cell.angle_beta   90.00
_cell.angle_gamma   90.00
#
_symmetry.space_group_name_H-M   'P 1'
#
loop_
_entity.id
_entity.type
_entity.pdbx_description
1 polymer ?
#
loop_
_entity_poly.entity_id
_entity_poly.type
_entity_poly.pdbx_seq_one_letter_code
_entity_poly.pdbx_strand_id
1 'polypeptide(L)'
;MGLDKDDIKQLIAILQKGLVDNNDADTDTDEAVDESPQQESVMPTKKSRPNRGLKQKSQKKQKFENKFLEMSESKLHKDDVAIDKKLCKLPPTQRTRSYQQVKVKCRVCGREEEINPVLIESRDRYKCNKCATSPG
;
A
#
# COMPACT_ATOMS: atom_id res chain seq x y z
N MET A 1 48.27 -6.89 35.15
CA MET A 1 48.33 -6.72 33.69
C MET A 1 47.78 -5.33 33.39
N GLY A 2 48.63 -4.31 33.43
CA GLY A 2 48.24 -2.94 33.11
C GLY A 2 48.51 -2.72 31.63
N LEU A 3 47.55 -2.12 30.90
CA LEU A 3 47.77 -1.73 29.51
C LEU A 3 48.77 -0.57 29.50
N ASP A 4 49.77 -0.66 28.61
CA ASP A 4 50.80 0.35 28.51
C ASP A 4 50.22 1.63 27.90
N LYS A 5 50.80 2.78 28.27
CA LYS A 5 50.34 4.10 27.79
C LYS A 5 50.38 4.21 26.26
N ASP A 6 51.19 3.40 25.61
CA ASP A 6 51.32 3.38 24.15
C ASP A 6 50.22 2.55 23.46
N ASP A 7 49.71 1.50 24.09
CA ASP A 7 48.54 0.76 23.59
C ASP A 7 47.28 1.64 23.61
N ILE A 8 47.15 2.46 24.66
CA ILE A 8 46.05 3.42 24.79
C ILE A 8 46.12 4.46 23.68
N LYS A 9 47.32 4.94 23.31
CA LYS A 9 47.50 5.89 22.19
C LYS A 9 47.15 5.25 20.85
N GLN A 10 47.52 3.99 20.63
CA GLN A 10 47.17 3.27 19.40
C GLN A 10 45.65 3.09 19.27
N LEU A 11 44.96 2.75 20.37
CA LEU A 11 43.50 2.66 20.41
C LEU A 11 42.83 4.00 20.10
N ILE A 12 43.33 5.10 20.67
CA ILE A 12 42.80 6.45 20.40
C ILE A 12 43.04 6.85 18.94
N ALA A 13 44.20 6.54 18.36
CA ALA A 13 44.50 6.85 16.97
C ALA A 13 43.59 6.10 15.98
N ILE A 14 43.25 4.84 16.28
CA ILE A 14 42.31 4.04 15.47
C ILE A 14 40.90 4.64 15.53
N LEU A 15 40.45 5.05 16.73
CA LEU A 15 39.14 5.68 16.91
C LEU A 15 39.02 7.03 16.22
N GLN A 16 40.08 7.86 16.30
CA GLN A 16 40.11 9.16 15.63
C GLN A 16 40.08 9.02 14.11
N LYS A 17 40.80 8.03 13.54
CA LYS A 17 40.78 7.78 12.11
C LYS A 17 39.39 7.39 11.60
N GLY A 18 38.64 6.57 12.35
CA GLY A 18 37.28 6.17 11.99
C GLY A 18 36.21 7.29 12.08
N LEU A 19 36.47 8.36 12.84
CA LEU A 19 35.56 9.50 13.02
C LEU A 19 35.75 10.61 11.98
N VAL A 20 36.98 10.77 11.46
CA VAL A 20 37.29 11.81 10.47
C VAL A 20 36.87 11.40 9.06
N ASP A 21 36.98 10.12 8.70
CA ASP A 21 36.55 9.62 7.37
C ASP A 21 35.02 9.72 7.12
N ASN A 22 34.22 10.12 8.12
CA ASN A 22 32.76 10.25 8.02
C ASN A 22 32.23 11.70 8.20
N ASN A 23 33.11 12.72 8.30
CA ASN A 23 32.69 14.12 8.51
C ASN A 23 33.16 15.10 7.42
N ASP A 24 33.74 14.63 6.32
CA ASP A 24 34.09 15.48 5.15
C ASP A 24 33.04 15.40 4.03
N ALA A 25 31.76 15.50 4.40
CA ALA A 25 30.70 15.93 3.50
C ALA A 25 29.89 17.01 4.21
N ASP A 26 29.90 18.21 3.62
CA ASP A 26 29.03 19.35 3.89
C ASP A 26 29.57 20.45 4.83
N THR A 27 30.38 21.35 4.25
CA THR A 27 30.24 22.80 4.48
C THR A 27 30.27 23.57 3.16
N ASP A 28 29.09 24.10 2.81
CA ASP A 28 28.80 25.43 2.27
C ASP A 28 29.45 25.95 0.97
N THR A 29 28.63 26.03 -0.08
CA THR A 29 28.59 27.20 -0.98
C THR A 29 27.16 27.46 -1.45
N ASP A 30 26.67 28.65 -1.11
CA ASP A 30 25.49 29.34 -1.64
C ASP A 30 25.48 29.40 -3.17
N GLU A 31 24.36 29.06 -3.81
CA GLU A 31 23.74 29.89 -4.86
C GLU A 31 22.22 29.62 -4.89
N ALA A 32 21.47 30.68 -4.60
CA ALA A 32 20.02 30.74 -4.68
C ALA A 32 19.58 30.93 -6.13
N VAL A 33 18.76 30.00 -6.63
CA VAL A 33 17.90 30.17 -7.82
C VAL A 33 16.56 29.53 -7.47
N ASP A 34 15.65 30.32 -6.90
CA ASP A 34 14.54 30.99 -7.59
C ASP A 34 13.38 30.04 -7.96
N GLU A 35 12.42 30.04 -7.03
CA GLU A 35 10.97 29.94 -7.17
C GLU A 35 10.37 29.22 -8.40
N SER A 36 9.70 28.09 -8.13
CA SER A 36 8.65 27.56 -9.02
C SER A 36 7.41 27.25 -8.16
N PRO A 37 6.29 27.97 -8.34
CA PRO A 37 5.08 27.72 -7.57
C PRO A 37 4.41 26.43 -8.06
N GLN A 38 4.41 25.40 -7.23
CA GLN A 38 3.60 24.22 -7.47
C GLN A 38 2.12 24.59 -7.29
N GLN A 39 1.41 24.61 -8.42
CA GLN A 39 -0.04 24.77 -8.48
C GLN A 39 -0.72 23.58 -7.80
N GLU A 40 -1.18 23.77 -6.56
CA GLU A 40 -2.18 22.89 -5.97
C GLU A 40 -3.51 23.10 -6.69
N SER A 41 -3.93 22.11 -7.49
CA SER A 41 -5.26 22.10 -8.08
C SER A 41 -6.29 21.82 -6.98
N VAL A 42 -6.82 22.89 -6.39
CA VAL A 42 -7.97 22.84 -5.49
C VAL A 42 -9.18 22.35 -6.28
N MET A 43 -9.61 21.11 -6.04
CA MET A 43 -10.89 20.62 -6.56
C MET A 43 -12.03 21.40 -5.88
N PRO A 44 -13.03 21.92 -6.63
CA PRO A 44 -14.16 22.61 -6.02
C PRO A 44 -15.10 21.60 -5.36
N THR A 45 -15.01 21.46 -4.03
CA THR A 45 -16.06 20.77 -3.26
C THR A 45 -17.34 21.59 -3.28
N LYS A 46 -18.46 20.97 -3.66
CA LYS A 46 -19.79 21.61 -3.67
C LYS A 46 -20.07 22.28 -2.31
N LYS A 47 -20.42 23.57 -2.35
CA LYS A 47 -20.83 24.36 -1.18
C LYS A 47 -22.09 23.73 -0.57
N SER A 48 -21.94 23.12 0.60
CA SER A 48 -23.08 22.72 1.44
C SER A 48 -23.73 23.97 2.03
N ARG A 49 -25.06 24.06 1.94
CA ARG A 49 -25.85 25.18 2.49
C ARG A 49 -25.69 25.24 4.03
N PRO A 50 -25.60 26.44 4.64
CA PRO A 50 -25.51 26.55 6.08
C PRO A 50 -26.85 26.18 6.71
N ASN A 51 -26.89 25.05 7.40
CA ASN A 51 -28.05 24.67 8.19
C ASN A 51 -28.09 25.59 9.42
N ARG A 52 -29.05 26.51 9.43
CA ARG A 52 -29.31 27.39 10.58
C ARG A 52 -29.89 26.55 11.72
N GLY A 53 -29.23 26.60 12.87
CA GLY A 53 -29.82 26.28 14.16
C GLY A 53 -29.41 24.92 14.72
N LEU A 54 -28.50 24.96 15.69
CA LEU A 54 -28.76 24.50 17.06
C LEU A 54 -27.57 24.98 17.91
N LYS A 55 -27.84 25.81 18.93
CA LYS A 55 -26.83 26.19 19.93
C LYS A 55 -26.50 24.95 20.75
N GLN A 56 -25.51 24.17 20.32
CA GLN A 56 -24.98 23.06 21.08
C GLN A 56 -24.09 23.59 22.20
N LYS A 57 -24.45 23.24 23.44
CA LYS A 57 -23.63 23.49 24.64
C LYS A 57 -22.23 22.93 24.39
N SER A 58 -21.20 23.76 24.58
CA SER A 58 -19.80 23.39 24.41
C SER A 58 -19.36 22.43 25.52
N GLN A 59 -19.73 21.16 25.38
CA GLN A 59 -19.05 20.10 26.10
C GLN A 59 -17.60 20.07 25.59
N LYS A 60 -16.63 20.23 26.51
CA LYS A 60 -15.22 20.07 26.21
C LYS A 60 -15.03 18.67 25.64
N LYS A 61 -14.92 18.57 24.30
CA LYS A 61 -14.60 17.32 23.61
C LYS A 61 -13.24 16.90 24.12
N GLN A 62 -13.19 15.85 24.94
CA GLN A 62 -11.92 15.17 25.13
C GLN A 62 -11.46 14.75 23.75
N LYS A 63 -10.24 15.15 23.37
CA LYS A 63 -9.68 14.80 22.08
C LYS A 63 -9.57 13.28 22.08
N PHE A 64 -10.29 12.63 21.17
CA PHE A 64 -10.12 11.22 20.94
C PHE A 64 -8.76 11.06 20.25
N GLU A 65 -7.75 10.72 21.02
CA GLU A 65 -6.40 10.48 20.52
C GLU A 65 -6.29 9.01 20.12
N ASN A 66 -5.95 8.78 18.86
CA ASN A 66 -5.82 7.43 18.30
C ASN A 66 -4.48 6.83 18.73
N LYS A 67 -4.53 5.97 19.75
CA LYS A 67 -3.35 5.30 20.33
C LYS A 67 -2.63 4.36 19.37
N PHE A 68 -3.24 3.98 18.25
CA PHE A 68 -2.58 3.16 17.22
C PHE A 68 -1.44 3.92 16.54
N LEU A 69 -1.52 5.25 16.45
CA LEU A 69 -0.48 6.08 15.83
C LEU A 69 0.79 6.16 16.69
N GLU A 70 0.65 5.99 18.01
CA GLU A 70 1.74 6.09 18.98
C GLU A 70 2.51 4.78 19.21
N MET A 71 2.00 3.65 18.70
CA MET A 71 2.67 2.37 18.87
C MET A 71 3.95 2.32 18.04
N SER A 72 4.99 1.67 18.55
CA SER A 72 6.26 1.44 17.81
C SER A 72 6.05 0.68 16.50
N GLU A 73 5.01 -0.14 16.45
CA GLU A 73 4.60 -0.90 15.28
C GLU A 73 3.90 -0.06 14.21
N SER A 74 3.47 1.18 14.51
CA SER A 74 2.72 2.03 13.57
C SER A 74 3.55 2.43 12.35
N LYS A 75 4.88 2.42 12.50
CA LYS A 75 5.87 2.66 11.44
C LYS A 75 6.63 1.40 11.03
N LEU A 76 6.28 0.23 11.59
CA LEU A 76 6.83 -1.03 11.09
C LEU A 76 6.27 -1.23 9.68
N HIS A 77 7.17 -1.35 8.72
CA HIS A 77 6.97 -1.36 7.27
C HIS A 77 6.09 -2.51 6.73
N LYS A 78 4.92 -2.78 7.31
CA LYS A 78 3.86 -3.60 6.71
C LYS A 78 3.29 -2.94 5.45
N ASP A 79 3.49 -1.62 5.29
CA ASP A 79 3.03 -0.82 4.15
C ASP A 79 4.14 -0.50 3.14
N ASP A 80 5.40 -0.87 3.42
CA ASP A 80 6.50 -0.54 2.53
C ASP A 80 6.64 -1.57 1.43
N VAL A 81 5.75 -1.42 0.45
CA VAL A 81 5.65 -2.24 -0.75
C VAL A 81 7.02 -2.39 -1.44
N ALA A 82 7.91 -1.40 -1.33
CA ALA A 82 9.25 -1.47 -1.90
C ALA A 82 10.16 -2.49 -1.20
N ILE A 83 10.08 -2.59 0.13
CA ILE A 83 10.85 -3.56 0.93
C ILE A 83 10.25 -4.96 0.74
N ASP A 84 8.92 -5.08 0.79
CA ASP A 84 8.23 -6.36 0.57
C ASP A 84 8.52 -6.92 -0.83
N LYS A 85 8.55 -6.09 -1.87
CA LYS A 85 8.95 -6.50 -3.23
C LYS A 85 10.40 -6.97 -3.29
N LYS A 86 11.32 -6.37 -2.53
CA LYS A 86 12.74 -6.77 -2.48
C LYS A 86 12.95 -8.07 -1.70
N LEU A 87 12.12 -8.33 -0.69
CA LEU A 87 12.15 -9.55 0.12
C LEU A 87 11.41 -10.72 -0.56
N CYS A 88 10.50 -10.44 -1.49
CA CYS A 88 9.79 -11.45 -2.28
C CYS A 88 10.72 -12.15 -3.28
N LYS A 89 11.34 -13.24 -2.84
CA LYS A 89 12.23 -14.09 -3.68
C LYS A 89 11.50 -14.83 -4.81
N LEU A 90 10.19 -15.02 -4.66
CA LEU A 90 9.36 -15.74 -5.60
C LEU A 90 8.15 -14.88 -5.96
N PRO A 91 7.78 -14.78 -7.25
CA PRO A 91 6.57 -14.08 -7.62
C PRO A 91 5.34 -14.78 -7.00
N PRO A 92 4.27 -14.01 -6.69
CA PRO A 92 3.04 -14.61 -6.21
C PRO A 92 2.52 -15.62 -7.24
N THR A 93 2.22 -16.83 -6.77
CA THR A 93 1.72 -17.89 -7.62
C THR A 93 0.35 -17.49 -8.16
N GLN A 94 0.13 -17.64 -9.47
CA GLN A 94 -1.16 -17.34 -10.07
C GLN A 94 -2.24 -18.22 -9.40
N ARG A 95 -3.25 -17.58 -8.82
CA ARG A 95 -4.39 -18.27 -8.20
C ARG A 95 -5.26 -18.99 -9.22
N THR A 96 -5.17 -18.64 -10.50
CA THR A 96 -5.97 -19.21 -11.58
C THR A 96 -5.37 -20.52 -12.06
N ARG A 97 -6.06 -21.63 -11.78
CA ARG A 97 -5.77 -22.91 -12.43
C ARG A 97 -6.15 -22.81 -13.91
N SER A 98 -5.33 -23.38 -14.79
CA SER A 98 -5.73 -23.57 -16.19
C SER A 98 -6.95 -24.49 -16.23
N TYR A 99 -7.95 -24.12 -17.01
CA TYR A 99 -9.15 -24.93 -17.22
C TYR A 99 -9.40 -25.09 -18.71
N GLN A 100 -9.93 -26.25 -19.08
CA GLN A 100 -10.45 -26.47 -20.41
C GLN A 100 -11.90 -25.99 -20.46
N GLN A 101 -12.23 -25.18 -21.46
CA GLN A 101 -13.59 -24.72 -21.69
C GLN A 101 -14.47 -25.91 -22.12
N VAL A 102 -15.68 -25.95 -21.60
CA VAL A 102 -16.66 -26.97 -21.95
C VAL A 102 -17.67 -26.35 -22.91
N LYS A 103 -17.89 -27.02 -24.04
CA LYS A 103 -18.97 -26.69 -24.99
C LYS A 103 -20.29 -27.19 -24.43
N VAL A 104 -21.23 -26.27 -24.23
CA VAL A 104 -22.58 -26.56 -23.73
C VAL A 104 -23.63 -25.87 -24.59
N LYS A 105 -24.81 -26.50 -24.66
CA LYS A 105 -25.96 -25.98 -25.39
C LYS A 105 -27.03 -25.54 -24.40
N CYS A 106 -27.50 -24.30 -24.51
CA CYS A 106 -28.59 -23.80 -23.67
C CYS A 106 -29.86 -24.60 -23.93
N ARG A 107 -30.48 -25.13 -22.87
CA ARG A 107 -31.71 -25.93 -22.97
C ARG A 107 -32.92 -25.14 -23.51
N VAL A 108 -32.97 -23.83 -23.27
CA VAL A 108 -34.13 -22.99 -23.63
C VAL A 108 -34.03 -22.44 -25.05
N CYS A 109 -32.87 -21.86 -25.43
CA CYS A 109 -32.70 -21.22 -26.74
C CYS A 109 -31.82 -22.00 -27.71
N GLY A 110 -31.20 -23.10 -27.29
CA GLY A 110 -30.37 -23.95 -28.15
C GLY A 110 -29.03 -23.36 -28.57
N ARG A 111 -28.61 -22.22 -28.01
CA ARG A 111 -27.30 -21.60 -28.34
C ARG A 111 -26.16 -22.41 -27.73
N GLU A 112 -25.09 -22.55 -28.50
CA GLU A 112 -23.85 -23.20 -28.08
C GLU A 112 -22.87 -22.14 -27.55
N GLU A 113 -22.34 -22.37 -26.35
CA GLU A 113 -21.42 -21.47 -25.67
C GLU A 113 -20.24 -22.26 -25.08
N GLU A 114 -19.07 -21.63 -25.03
CA GLU A 114 -17.85 -22.17 -24.41
C GLU A 114 -17.65 -21.53 -23.03
N ILE A 115 -17.76 -22.35 -21.98
CA ILE A 115 -17.89 -21.83 -20.61
C ILE A 115 -16.91 -22.54 -19.69
N ASN A 116 -16.51 -21.85 -18.62
CA ASN A 116 -15.72 -22.44 -17.55
C ASN A 116 -16.54 -23.56 -16.86
N PRO A 117 -15.98 -24.78 -16.71
CA PRO A 117 -16.67 -25.90 -16.05
C PRO A 117 -17.16 -25.60 -14.64
N VAL A 118 -16.54 -24.66 -13.91
CA VAL A 118 -16.94 -24.26 -12.56
C VAL A 118 -18.33 -23.58 -12.54
N LEU A 119 -18.77 -23.00 -13.66
CA LEU A 119 -20.03 -22.27 -13.75
C LEU A 119 -21.25 -23.17 -14.02
N ILE A 120 -21.05 -24.48 -14.20
CA ILE A 120 -22.09 -25.40 -14.66
C ILE A 120 -22.11 -26.63 -13.74
N GLU A 121 -23.24 -26.89 -13.08
CA GLU A 121 -23.45 -28.14 -12.32
C GLU A 121 -23.61 -29.36 -13.24
N SER A 122 -24.31 -29.20 -14.36
CA SER A 122 -24.58 -30.28 -15.31
C SER A 122 -24.80 -29.73 -16.73
N ARG A 123 -24.22 -30.38 -17.74
CA ARG A 123 -24.35 -29.95 -19.14
C ARG A 123 -25.80 -29.88 -19.61
N ASP A 124 -26.64 -30.79 -19.12
CA ASP A 124 -28.05 -30.92 -19.54
C ASP A 124 -28.98 -29.86 -18.94
N ARG A 125 -28.56 -29.20 -17.86
CA ARG A 125 -29.33 -28.16 -17.14
C ARG A 125 -28.86 -26.75 -17.47
N TYR A 126 -27.90 -26.60 -18.38
CA TYR A 126 -27.32 -25.32 -18.68
C TYR A 126 -28.33 -24.34 -19.32
N LYS A 127 -28.38 -23.11 -18.77
CA LYS A 127 -29.12 -21.97 -19.31
C LYS A 127 -28.15 -20.83 -19.59
N CYS A 128 -28.27 -20.21 -20.76
CA CYS A 128 -27.52 -18.99 -21.06
C CYS A 128 -28.05 -17.80 -20.26
N ASN A 129 -27.23 -16.76 -20.12
CA ASN A 129 -27.56 -15.56 -19.34
C ASN A 129 -28.87 -14.88 -19.77
N LYS A 130 -29.26 -15.02 -21.04
CA LYS A 130 -30.52 -14.47 -21.57
C LYS A 130 -31.75 -15.31 -21.19
N CYS A 131 -31.59 -16.60 -20.93
CA CYS A 131 -32.66 -17.54 -20.60
C CYS A 131 -32.69 -17.90 -19.11
N ALA A 132 -31.79 -17.34 -18.30
CA ALA A 132 -31.71 -17.62 -16.87
C ALA A 132 -32.98 -17.20 -16.12
N THR A 133 -33.68 -16.16 -16.61
CA THR A 133 -34.92 -15.63 -16.01
C THR A 133 -36.17 -16.42 -16.40
N SER A 134 -36.13 -17.26 -17.43
CA SER A 134 -37.31 -18.03 -17.86
C SER A 134 -37.39 -19.39 -17.14
N PRO A 135 -38.58 -19.77 -16.63
CA PRO A 135 -38.81 -21.16 -16.22
C PRO A 135 -38.65 -22.07 -17.43
N GLY A 136 -37.85 -23.12 -17.31
CA GLY A 136 -37.46 -23.99 -18.43
C GLY A 136 -36.51 -25.10 -18.00
#